data_AF-A0AAD1WTX9-F1
#
_entry.id   AF-A0AAD1WTX9-F1
#
_cell.length_a   1.000
_cell.length_b   1.000
_cell.length_c   1.000
_cell.angle_alpha   90.00
_cell.angle_beta   90.00
_cell.angle_gamma   90.00
#
_symmetry.space_group_name_H-M   'P 1'
#
loop_
_entity.id
_entity.type
_entity.pdbx_description
1 polymer ?
#
loop_
_entity_poly.entity_id
_entity_poly.type
_entity_poly.pdbx_seq_one_letter_code
_entity_poly.pdbx_strand_id
1 'polypeptide(L)'
;MSLREQYTINAHDVIAHMREHLWNIEHREINSVYQVVHEQILGLSSTNKENNSTNKSVLKGQCEGRGMELRKRDMGSECVTYLTVYIEQGVRTPQCRIRMSTRTYLILIYYLLGAGLFLPLQISSSVDTSVGGSNIEDEEDVFSVIAKHNKGNKKLMTQGDIAVRLSRSALGCPSKSCFWPKSVMGIVNIPYTLSSDYAPADTMVILSAMQEYTTLTCVHFTERKTEVDYVQIRSVDGCWSYLGRIGGPQDLSLLKYSCVAKGIVQHELNHVLGFVHEHTRSDRDSYVDIVWANIANGHASNFESEPNTNNLFSPYDYTSVMHYGRYAFSNVQGQPTINPKPDATVPIGQRYGLSSLDLLKINRLYECDICSFLLTEPSGFLSSANMDTVSLNKSVCVWLIRVPATKIYLQFRTLHTVSGSSGYMKVYDGVSKTYPVLLSRAFQGGVDLPPLVSSGNLMMLEFSRIGSSSFTASYSTVTCGETATSVNGILSSPGYPIRYPASTDCTWTIVAAVGYRILLEFTFFSLETSRNCIYDYLSISDGSSSGPEKVCGVKKIPTLVSTGSWLMLQFHSDKTVQCVGLQAKFSWVALP
;
A
#
# COMPACT_ATOMS: atom_id res chain seq x y z
N MET A 1 -48.10 30.20 4.04
CA MET A 1 -47.58 28.87 3.65
C MET A 1 -46.16 29.08 3.14
N SER A 2 -45.14 28.76 3.95
CA SER A 2 -43.73 28.80 3.56
C SER A 2 -43.18 27.41 3.84
N LEU A 3 -42.92 26.65 2.77
CA LEU A 3 -42.28 25.35 2.84
C LEU A 3 -40.84 25.56 3.32
N ARG A 4 -40.51 25.07 4.52
CA ARG A 4 -39.12 24.92 4.97
C ARG A 4 -38.60 23.60 4.40
N GLU A 5 -37.78 23.66 3.36
CA GLU A 5 -37.05 22.47 2.89
C GLU A 5 -36.00 22.05 3.94
N GLN A 6 -36.00 20.77 4.30
CA GLN A 6 -35.04 20.14 5.20
C GLN A 6 -34.21 19.12 4.41
N TYR A 7 -32.88 19.15 4.58
CA TYR A 7 -31.97 18.21 3.93
C TYR A 7 -31.46 17.16 4.93
N THR A 8 -31.30 15.92 4.47
CA THR A 8 -30.74 14.79 5.23
C THR A 8 -29.54 14.23 4.49
N ILE A 9 -28.40 14.13 5.19
CA ILE A 9 -27.16 13.54 4.66
C ILE A 9 -26.73 12.43 5.62
N ASN A 10 -26.12 11.38 5.06
CA ASN A 10 -25.54 10.31 5.86
C ASN A 10 -24.24 10.82 6.52
N ALA A 11 -24.13 10.66 7.84
CA ALA A 11 -22.95 11.11 8.59
C ALA A 11 -21.66 10.45 8.08
N HIS A 12 -21.75 9.23 7.59
CA HIS A 12 -20.63 8.48 7.03
C HIS A 12 -20.06 9.15 5.77
N ASP A 13 -20.90 9.69 4.89
CA ASP A 13 -20.47 10.30 3.63
C ASP A 13 -19.78 11.65 3.86
N VAL A 14 -20.25 12.43 4.84
CA VAL A 14 -19.58 13.68 5.24
C VAL A 14 -18.20 13.41 5.84
N ILE A 15 -18.08 12.38 6.68
CA ILE A 15 -16.82 12.02 7.34
C ILE A 15 -15.83 11.37 6.36
N ALA A 16 -16.31 10.53 5.43
CA ALA A 16 -15.49 9.96 4.36
C ALA A 16 -14.94 11.06 3.44
N HIS A 17 -15.77 12.04 3.08
CA HIS A 17 -15.36 13.17 2.25
C HIS A 17 -14.38 14.11 2.97
N MET A 18 -14.52 14.29 4.29
CA MET A 18 -13.54 15.01 5.11
C MET A 18 -12.21 14.26 5.24
N ARG A 19 -12.22 12.92 5.30
CA ARG A 19 -10.99 12.09 5.38
C ARG A 19 -10.16 12.14 4.10
N GLU A 20 -10.78 12.12 2.92
CA GLU A 20 -10.06 12.11 1.64
C GLU A 20 -9.37 13.44 1.31
N HIS A 21 -9.93 14.59 1.71
CA HIS A 21 -9.45 15.90 1.25
C HIS A 21 -8.66 16.71 2.28
N LEU A 22 -8.65 16.33 3.57
CA LEU A 22 -7.86 17.02 4.61
C LEU A 22 -6.40 16.53 4.72
N TRP A 23 -5.97 15.55 3.91
CA TRP A 23 -4.59 15.05 3.91
C TRP A 23 -3.58 16.01 3.25
N ASN A 24 -4.05 16.99 2.45
CA ASN A 24 -3.20 17.87 1.64
C ASN A 24 -3.14 19.35 2.09
N ILE A 25 -3.55 19.65 3.33
CA ILE A 25 -3.56 21.04 3.85
C ILE A 25 -2.54 21.17 4.99
N GLU A 26 -1.73 22.24 4.99
CA GLU A 26 -0.73 22.49 6.03
C GLU A 26 -1.36 22.57 7.44
N HIS A 27 -0.63 22.04 8.44
CA HIS A 27 -1.09 21.83 9.82
C HIS A 27 -1.68 23.07 10.54
N ARG A 28 -1.43 24.30 10.07
CA ARG A 28 -2.01 25.51 10.67
C ARG A 28 -3.48 25.76 10.29
N GLU A 29 -3.92 25.30 9.12
CA GLU A 29 -5.30 25.50 8.65
C GLU A 29 -6.24 24.40 9.16
N ILE A 30 -5.72 23.21 9.47
CA ILE A 30 -6.48 22.11 10.09
C ILE A 30 -7.02 22.53 11.47
N ASN A 31 -6.21 23.23 12.28
CA ASN A 31 -6.62 23.67 13.62
C ASN A 31 -7.74 24.72 13.61
N SER A 32 -7.82 25.59 12.59
CA SER A 32 -8.89 26.58 12.50
C SER A 32 -10.22 25.96 12.05
N VAL A 33 -10.17 25.00 11.12
CA VAL A 33 -11.36 24.26 10.66
C VAL A 33 -11.89 23.33 11.76
N TYR A 34 -11.01 22.60 12.46
CA TYR A 34 -11.43 21.76 13.59
C TYR A 34 -11.97 22.57 14.77
N GLN A 35 -11.34 23.72 15.11
CA GLN A 35 -11.86 24.59 16.17
C GLN A 35 -13.24 25.17 15.83
N VAL A 36 -13.48 25.61 14.60
CA VAL A 36 -14.78 26.18 14.20
C VAL A 36 -15.88 25.11 14.21
N VAL A 37 -15.57 23.87 13.79
CA VAL A 37 -16.50 22.74 13.86
C VAL A 37 -16.75 22.33 15.32
N HIS A 38 -15.72 22.34 16.17
CA HIS A 38 -15.82 22.00 17.59
C HIS A 38 -16.60 23.05 18.40
N GLU A 39 -16.47 24.35 18.09
CA GLU A 39 -17.19 25.44 18.76
C GLU A 39 -18.64 25.58 18.31
N GLN A 40 -18.97 25.25 17.04
CA GLN A 40 -20.36 25.35 16.56
C GLN A 40 -21.22 24.11 16.85
N ILE A 41 -20.61 22.94 17.09
CA ILE A 41 -21.35 21.71 17.44
C ILE A 41 -21.54 21.57 18.96
N LEU A 42 -20.67 22.11 19.81
CA LEU A 42 -20.70 21.95 21.28
C LEU A 42 -20.75 23.27 22.06
N GLY A 43 -21.50 24.27 21.59
CA GLY A 43 -21.72 25.53 22.30
C GLY A 43 -22.47 25.39 23.64
N LEU A 44 -21.82 24.84 24.66
CA LEU A 44 -22.14 24.97 26.09
C LEU A 44 -20.82 25.08 26.88
N SER A 45 -20.16 26.24 26.77
CA SER A 45 -19.18 26.66 27.78
C SER A 45 -19.91 27.41 28.90
N SER A 46 -19.66 26.98 30.12
CA SER A 46 -20.12 27.58 31.37
C SER A 46 -19.65 29.03 31.50
N THR A 47 -20.57 29.97 31.70
CA THR A 47 -20.42 31.12 32.62
C THR A 47 -21.79 31.82 32.81
N ASN A 48 -22.18 32.04 34.07
CA ASN A 48 -23.42 32.67 34.50
C ASN A 48 -23.44 34.19 34.21
N LYS A 49 -24.54 34.72 33.62
CA LYS A 49 -25.43 35.76 34.21
C LYS A 49 -26.42 36.33 33.18
N GLU A 50 -27.71 36.22 33.56
CA GLU A 50 -28.87 37.12 33.32
C GLU A 50 -29.22 37.71 31.93
N ASN A 51 -30.51 37.50 31.62
CA ASN A 51 -31.49 38.37 30.95
C ASN A 51 -31.71 38.35 29.41
N ASN A 52 -32.98 38.03 29.10
CA ASN A 52 -33.87 38.44 28.01
C ASN A 52 -33.68 37.93 26.55
N SER A 53 -34.68 37.11 26.19
CA SER A 53 -35.41 37.01 24.90
C SER A 53 -34.63 37.11 23.59
N THR A 54 -34.50 35.99 22.87
CA THR A 54 -35.18 35.69 21.58
C THR A 54 -34.60 34.43 20.92
N ASN A 55 -35.49 33.54 20.46
CA ASN A 55 -35.29 32.38 19.57
C ASN A 55 -33.86 31.76 19.42
N LYS A 56 -33.53 30.76 20.24
CA LYS A 56 -32.47 29.77 19.94
C LYS A 56 -33.07 28.55 19.25
N SER A 57 -32.64 28.28 18.01
CA SER A 57 -32.99 27.07 17.25
C SER A 57 -32.29 25.84 17.85
N VAL A 58 -33.06 24.94 18.45
CA VAL A 58 -32.62 23.68 19.06
C VAL A 58 -32.42 22.61 17.97
N LEU A 59 -31.23 22.00 17.91
CA LEU A 59 -31.00 20.74 17.19
C LEU A 59 -31.80 19.62 17.88
N LYS A 60 -32.75 19.00 17.19
CA LYS A 60 -33.42 17.76 17.64
C LYS A 60 -32.97 16.61 16.75
N GLY A 61 -32.14 15.71 17.29
CA GLY A 61 -31.90 14.39 16.71
C GLY A 61 -32.99 13.41 17.16
N GLN A 62 -33.47 12.57 16.25
CA GLN A 62 -34.34 11.43 16.56
C GLN A 62 -33.68 10.17 16.00
N CYS A 63 -33.42 9.19 16.85
CA CYS A 63 -33.06 7.83 16.43
C CYS A 63 -34.32 6.97 16.51
N GLU A 64 -34.73 6.34 15.41
CA GLU A 64 -35.86 5.40 15.39
C GLU A 64 -35.35 3.96 15.26
N GLY A 65 -35.64 3.10 16.26
CA GLY A 65 -35.35 1.67 16.25
C GLY A 65 -35.44 1.00 17.63
N ARG A 66 -36.57 0.30 17.88
CA ARG A 66 -36.89 -0.65 18.98
C ARG A 66 -36.41 -0.33 20.42
N GLY A 67 -37.28 0.34 21.17
CA GLY A 67 -37.68 -0.09 22.52
C GLY A 67 -36.66 0.01 23.67
N MET A 68 -36.14 1.21 23.98
CA MET A 68 -35.67 1.55 25.33
C MET A 68 -35.97 3.04 25.62
N GLU A 69 -36.84 3.32 26.59
CA GLU A 69 -37.02 4.67 27.15
C GLU A 69 -35.93 4.93 28.21
N LEU A 70 -34.97 5.80 27.89
CA LEU A 70 -34.05 6.35 28.90
C LEU A 70 -34.61 7.69 29.41
N ARG A 71 -34.77 7.80 30.73
CA ARG A 71 -35.29 9.00 31.38
C ARG A 71 -34.28 10.15 31.31
N LYS A 72 -34.84 11.36 31.28
CA LYS A 72 -34.26 12.67 30.95
C LYS A 72 -33.09 13.20 31.81
N ARG A 73 -32.38 12.37 32.56
CA ARG A 73 -31.32 12.82 33.50
C ARG A 73 -29.91 12.28 33.22
N ASP A 74 -29.72 11.45 32.19
CA ASP A 74 -28.41 10.86 31.85
C ASP A 74 -27.85 11.29 30.47
N MET A 75 -28.39 12.37 29.86
CA MET A 75 -27.98 12.82 28.51
C MET A 75 -26.77 13.77 28.50
N GLY A 76 -25.62 13.31 29.00
CA GLY A 76 -24.44 14.18 29.15
C GLY A 76 -23.07 13.54 28.98
N SER A 77 -22.93 12.42 28.25
CA SER A 77 -21.61 11.90 27.81
C SER A 77 -21.72 10.62 26.98
N GLU A 78 -22.76 9.81 27.18
CA GLU A 78 -22.76 8.43 26.68
C GLU A 78 -23.09 8.26 25.19
N CYS A 79 -23.63 9.28 24.51
CA CYS A 79 -23.95 9.18 23.07
C CYS A 79 -22.71 9.32 22.16
N VAL A 80 -21.68 10.03 22.62
CA VAL A 80 -20.40 10.16 21.88
C VAL A 80 -19.56 8.90 22.09
N THR A 81 -19.61 8.30 23.29
CA THR A 81 -18.95 7.02 23.56
C THR A 81 -19.60 5.86 22.80
N TYR A 82 -20.92 5.86 22.63
CA TYR A 82 -21.63 4.79 21.90
C TYR A 82 -21.33 4.77 20.38
N LEU A 83 -21.06 5.92 19.75
CA LEU A 83 -20.70 5.97 18.32
C LEU A 83 -19.25 5.56 18.07
N THR A 84 -18.32 5.85 18.99
CA THR A 84 -16.90 5.49 18.86
C THR A 84 -16.66 4.00 19.16
N VAL A 85 -17.36 3.44 20.15
CA VAL A 85 -17.15 2.04 20.60
C VAL A 85 -17.72 1.01 19.61
N TYR A 86 -18.79 1.30 18.88
CA TYR A 86 -19.35 0.35 17.90
C TYR A 86 -18.61 0.32 16.56
N ILE A 87 -17.83 1.36 16.24
CA ILE A 87 -17.02 1.44 15.01
C ILE A 87 -15.70 0.65 15.14
N GLU A 88 -15.12 0.56 16.35
CA GLU A 88 -13.93 -0.27 16.59
C GLU A 88 -14.21 -1.78 16.66
N GLN A 89 -15.48 -2.20 16.86
CA GLN A 89 -15.86 -3.62 16.91
C GLN A 89 -16.61 -4.13 15.67
N GLY A 90 -16.70 -3.36 14.59
CA GLY A 90 -17.25 -3.85 13.32
C GLY A 90 -18.74 -4.20 13.34
N VAL A 91 -19.51 -3.72 14.32
CA VAL A 91 -20.96 -3.97 14.39
C VAL A 91 -21.71 -2.79 13.77
N ARG A 92 -22.28 -3.00 12.57
CA ARG A 92 -23.11 -2.00 11.88
C ARG A 92 -24.43 -1.75 12.64
N THR A 93 -24.70 -0.51 13.04
CA THR A 93 -26.07 -0.03 13.27
C THR A 93 -26.63 0.58 11.98
N PRO A 94 -27.85 0.25 11.54
CA PRO A 94 -28.43 0.86 10.35
C PRO A 94 -28.97 2.28 10.67
N GLN A 95 -28.50 3.25 9.87
CA GLN A 95 -29.08 4.59 9.62
C GLN A 95 -29.09 5.62 10.77
N CYS A 96 -27.99 6.37 10.89
CA CYS A 96 -27.99 7.67 11.58
C CYS A 96 -28.06 8.81 10.52
N ARG A 97 -29.21 9.48 10.40
CA ARG A 97 -29.41 10.62 9.46
C ARG A 97 -29.38 11.93 10.22
N ILE A 98 -28.55 12.87 9.78
CA ILE A 98 -28.47 14.21 10.38
C ILE A 98 -29.42 15.14 9.62
N ARG A 99 -30.39 15.74 10.32
CA ARG A 99 -31.25 16.82 9.80
C ARG A 99 -30.65 18.17 10.12
N MET A 100 -30.46 19.02 9.10
CA MET A 100 -29.93 20.38 9.28
C MET A 100 -30.75 21.42 8.51
N SER A 101 -30.64 22.68 8.93
CA SER A 101 -31.38 23.79 8.30
C SER A 101 -30.77 24.18 6.96
N THR A 102 -31.58 24.73 6.05
CA THR A 102 -31.15 25.27 4.74
C THR A 102 -29.96 26.23 4.88
N ARG A 103 -29.96 27.05 5.95
CA ARG A 103 -28.90 28.03 6.22
C ARG A 103 -27.58 27.35 6.61
N THR A 104 -27.64 26.28 7.39
CA THR A 104 -26.46 25.48 7.79
C THR A 104 -25.89 24.70 6.60
N TYR A 105 -26.76 24.13 5.78
CA TYR A 105 -26.39 23.42 4.55
C TYR A 105 -25.67 24.33 3.55
N LEU A 106 -26.20 25.56 3.34
CA LEU A 106 -25.59 26.54 2.45
C LEU A 106 -24.24 27.05 2.96
N ILE A 107 -24.04 27.18 4.27
CA ILE A 107 -22.73 27.55 4.86
C ILE A 107 -21.72 26.42 4.62
N LEU A 108 -22.11 25.16 4.82
CA LEU A 108 -21.25 24.01 4.57
C LEU A 108 -20.81 23.92 3.10
N ILE A 109 -21.74 24.15 2.18
CA ILE A 109 -21.46 24.24 0.74
C ILE A 109 -20.55 25.42 0.43
N TYR A 110 -20.77 26.60 1.03
CA TYR A 110 -19.96 27.78 0.76
C TYR A 110 -18.49 27.60 1.21
N TYR A 111 -18.25 26.90 2.32
CA TYR A 111 -16.90 26.53 2.76
C TYR A 111 -16.27 25.47 1.87
N LEU A 112 -17.03 24.49 1.39
CA LEU A 112 -16.54 23.48 0.43
C LEU A 112 -16.22 24.09 -0.95
N LEU A 113 -17.01 25.07 -1.39
CA LEU A 113 -16.81 25.81 -2.64
C LEU A 113 -15.62 26.80 -2.56
N GLY A 114 -15.39 27.41 -1.39
CA GLY A 114 -14.24 28.30 -1.16
C GLY A 114 -12.88 27.59 -1.19
N ALA A 115 -12.85 26.27 -1.01
CA ALA A 115 -11.65 25.42 -1.06
C ALA A 115 -11.32 24.88 -2.47
N GLY A 116 -12.03 25.30 -3.53
CA GLY A 116 -11.68 24.97 -4.92
C GLY A 116 -12.02 23.54 -5.38
N LEU A 117 -12.97 22.85 -4.74
CA LEU A 117 -13.41 21.51 -5.14
C LEU A 117 -14.66 21.58 -6.06
N PHE A 118 -14.55 21.11 -7.31
CA PHE A 118 -15.65 21.04 -8.27
C PHE A 118 -16.13 19.58 -8.49
N LEU A 119 -17.39 19.28 -8.13
CA LEU A 119 -18.44 18.47 -8.84
C LEU A 119 -19.52 17.93 -7.86
N PRO A 120 -20.73 17.53 -8.33
CA PRO A 120 -21.99 17.72 -7.61
C PRO A 120 -22.33 16.60 -6.62
N LEU A 121 -22.90 16.99 -5.47
CA LEU A 121 -23.59 16.08 -4.56
C LEU A 121 -24.77 15.39 -5.28
N GLN A 122 -24.74 14.06 -5.39
CA GLN A 122 -25.86 13.27 -5.91
C GLN A 122 -27.06 13.35 -4.96
N ILE A 123 -28.19 13.85 -5.47
CA ILE A 123 -29.50 13.77 -4.82
C ILE A 123 -30.17 12.50 -5.37
N SER A 124 -30.41 11.49 -4.53
CA SER A 124 -31.20 10.31 -4.94
C SER A 124 -32.67 10.50 -4.56
N SER A 125 -33.54 10.48 -5.58
CA SER A 125 -34.97 10.24 -5.43
C SER A 125 -35.24 8.74 -5.37
N SER A 126 -36.08 8.33 -4.44
CA SER A 126 -36.51 6.96 -4.16
C SER A 126 -37.06 6.20 -5.37
N VAL A 127 -36.45 5.07 -5.72
CA VAL A 127 -37.16 3.92 -6.30
C VAL A 127 -36.69 2.67 -5.56
N ASP A 128 -37.69 1.91 -5.10
CA ASP A 128 -37.64 0.71 -4.28
C ASP A 128 -37.19 -0.49 -5.13
N THR A 129 -36.18 -1.24 -4.68
CA THR A 129 -36.06 -2.68 -4.95
C THR A 129 -35.34 -3.37 -3.78
N SER A 130 -35.99 -4.44 -3.33
CA SER A 130 -35.75 -5.22 -2.13
C SER A 130 -34.50 -6.12 -2.18
N VAL A 131 -33.77 -6.10 -1.06
CA VAL A 131 -33.11 -7.21 -0.35
C VAL A 131 -32.32 -8.26 -1.17
N GLY A 132 -31.00 -8.19 -1.01
CA GLY A 132 -30.09 -9.35 -1.04
C GLY A 132 -28.85 -8.98 -0.23
N GLY A 133 -28.68 -9.57 0.95
CA GLY A 133 -27.51 -9.32 1.80
C GLY A 133 -26.24 -9.84 1.12
N SER A 134 -25.25 -8.98 0.90
CA SER A 134 -23.93 -9.37 0.44
C SER A 134 -22.97 -9.45 1.62
N ASN A 135 -22.35 -10.63 1.69
CA ASN A 135 -21.12 -10.92 2.43
C ASN A 135 -19.99 -9.97 1.99
N ILE A 136 -18.98 -9.87 2.84
CA ILE A 136 -17.64 -9.29 2.60
C ILE A 136 -17.37 -9.15 1.10
N GLU A 137 -17.41 -7.93 0.58
CA GLU A 137 -17.09 -7.65 -0.82
C GLU A 137 -15.61 -7.98 -1.05
N ASP A 138 -15.37 -9.08 -1.76
CA ASP A 138 -14.10 -9.41 -2.38
C ASP A 138 -13.64 -8.20 -3.20
N GLU A 139 -12.47 -7.64 -2.92
CA GLU A 139 -11.78 -6.84 -3.94
C GLU A 139 -11.70 -7.72 -5.19
N GLU A 140 -12.34 -7.28 -6.29
CA GLU A 140 -12.33 -8.01 -7.57
C GLU A 140 -10.85 -8.37 -7.90
N ASP A 141 -10.54 -9.46 -8.62
CA ASP A 141 -9.15 -9.87 -8.96
C ASP A 141 -8.62 -9.19 -10.25
N VAL A 142 -7.32 -9.20 -10.55
CA VAL A 142 -6.72 -8.45 -11.69
C VAL A 142 -7.51 -8.67 -12.96
N PHE A 143 -7.69 -9.94 -13.30
CA PHE A 143 -8.26 -10.30 -14.59
C PHE A 143 -9.77 -10.06 -14.62
N SER A 144 -10.50 -10.23 -13.50
CA SER A 144 -11.92 -9.91 -13.45
C SER A 144 -12.20 -8.44 -13.77
N VAL A 145 -11.35 -7.50 -13.34
CA VAL A 145 -11.49 -6.10 -13.79
C VAL A 145 -11.15 -5.92 -15.25
N ILE A 146 -10.09 -6.58 -15.75
CA ILE A 146 -9.73 -6.54 -17.17
C ILE A 146 -10.92 -7.02 -18.03
N ALA A 147 -11.42 -8.24 -17.76
CA ALA A 147 -12.53 -8.86 -18.47
C ALA A 147 -13.81 -8.02 -18.43
N LYS A 148 -14.13 -7.41 -17.27
CA LYS A 148 -15.28 -6.52 -17.11
C LYS A 148 -15.19 -5.29 -18.01
N HIS A 149 -14.01 -4.65 -18.09
CA HIS A 149 -13.82 -3.43 -18.88
C HIS A 149 -13.55 -3.68 -20.36
N ASN A 150 -13.17 -4.90 -20.73
CA ASN A 150 -13.06 -5.33 -22.13
C ASN A 150 -14.39 -5.83 -22.72
N LYS A 151 -15.46 -5.95 -21.92
CA LYS A 151 -16.76 -6.38 -22.42
C LYS A 151 -17.30 -5.42 -23.47
N GLY A 152 -17.53 -5.91 -24.69
CA GLY A 152 -18.02 -5.11 -25.82
C GLY A 152 -16.96 -4.24 -26.49
N ASN A 153 -15.68 -4.45 -26.16
CA ASN A 153 -14.56 -3.81 -26.84
C ASN A 153 -14.55 -4.14 -28.34
N LYS A 154 -14.17 -3.18 -29.19
CA LYS A 154 -14.17 -3.32 -30.66
C LYS A 154 -12.90 -3.96 -31.19
N LYS A 155 -11.85 -4.04 -30.37
CA LYS A 155 -10.58 -4.72 -30.66
C LYS A 155 -10.83 -6.23 -30.73
N LEU A 156 -10.31 -6.86 -31.77
CA LEU A 156 -10.27 -8.31 -31.84
C LEU A 156 -9.24 -8.84 -30.84
N MET A 157 -9.70 -9.59 -29.85
CA MET A 157 -8.88 -10.11 -28.76
C MET A 157 -9.06 -11.62 -28.61
N THR A 158 -8.02 -12.28 -28.12
CA THR A 158 -8.06 -13.65 -27.61
C THR A 158 -7.84 -13.63 -26.10
N GLN A 159 -8.35 -14.65 -25.39
CA GLN A 159 -8.23 -14.76 -23.93
C GLN A 159 -8.68 -13.49 -23.16
N GLY A 160 -9.60 -12.72 -23.75
CA GLY A 160 -10.21 -11.54 -23.13
C GLY A 160 -9.44 -10.22 -23.20
N ASP A 161 -8.11 -10.22 -23.35
CA ASP A 161 -7.25 -9.02 -23.25
C ASP A 161 -6.01 -9.03 -24.16
N ILE A 162 -5.72 -10.13 -24.86
CA ILE A 162 -4.60 -10.22 -25.79
C ILE A 162 -5.07 -9.75 -27.18
N ALA A 163 -4.61 -8.57 -27.60
CA ALA A 163 -4.95 -8.04 -28.91
C ALA A 163 -4.35 -8.86 -30.06
N VAL A 164 -5.18 -9.28 -31.01
CA VAL A 164 -4.76 -10.06 -32.18
C VAL A 164 -4.44 -9.12 -33.34
N ARG A 165 -3.27 -9.30 -33.97
CA ARG A 165 -2.93 -8.64 -35.23
C ARG A 165 -3.13 -9.62 -36.39
N LEU A 166 -3.94 -9.24 -37.37
CA LEU A 166 -4.12 -9.97 -38.63
C LEU A 166 -2.82 -9.90 -39.44
N SER A 167 -1.81 -10.71 -39.08
CA SER A 167 -0.59 -11.10 -39.85
C SER A 167 0.63 -11.46 -39.00
N ARG A 168 0.65 -11.15 -37.69
CA ARG A 168 1.72 -11.55 -36.74
C ARG A 168 1.16 -11.69 -35.32
N SER A 169 1.27 -12.87 -34.72
CA SER A 169 0.99 -13.10 -33.29
C SER A 169 2.25 -13.67 -32.64
N ALA A 170 2.63 -13.19 -31.45
CA ALA A 170 3.76 -13.76 -30.71
C ALA A 170 3.46 -15.18 -30.18
N LEU A 171 2.19 -15.62 -30.18
CA LEU A 171 1.79 -17.02 -29.89
C LEU A 171 2.44 -18.03 -30.86
N GLY A 172 2.90 -17.56 -32.03
CA GLY A 172 3.60 -18.38 -33.02
C GLY A 172 4.83 -17.69 -33.58
N CYS A 173 5.68 -17.10 -32.73
CA CYS A 173 6.88 -16.40 -33.19
C CYS A 173 8.04 -17.36 -33.52
N PRO A 174 8.38 -17.61 -34.80
CA PRO A 174 9.41 -18.58 -35.16
C PRO A 174 10.82 -17.97 -35.15
N SER A 175 10.97 -16.68 -34.78
CA SER A 175 12.24 -15.95 -34.82
C SER A 175 12.42 -15.05 -33.59
N LYS A 176 13.67 -14.63 -33.30
CA LYS A 176 13.99 -13.63 -32.26
C LYS A 176 13.31 -12.26 -32.46
N SER A 177 12.55 -12.05 -33.54
CA SER A 177 11.97 -10.75 -33.89
C SER A 177 10.86 -10.28 -32.94
N CYS A 178 10.18 -11.19 -32.24
CA CYS A 178 9.12 -10.81 -31.27
C CYS A 178 9.66 -10.50 -29.87
N PHE A 179 10.94 -10.71 -29.62
CA PHE A 179 11.60 -10.28 -28.40
C PHE A 179 12.02 -8.82 -28.54
N TRP A 180 11.95 -8.09 -27.44
CA TRP A 180 12.60 -6.79 -27.33
C TRP A 180 14.12 -6.97 -27.35
N PRO A 181 14.86 -6.16 -28.12
CA PRO A 181 16.28 -6.35 -28.29
C PRO A 181 17.05 -6.08 -27.00
N LYS A 182 17.97 -6.99 -26.66
CA LYS A 182 18.91 -6.82 -25.54
C LYS A 182 20.16 -6.11 -26.04
N SER A 183 20.54 -5.03 -25.36
CA SER A 183 21.75 -4.27 -25.64
C SER A 183 23.01 -5.05 -25.26
N VAL A 184 24.17 -4.57 -25.73
CA VAL A 184 25.49 -5.10 -25.35
C VAL A 184 25.78 -5.00 -23.84
N MET A 185 25.10 -4.09 -23.14
CA MET A 185 25.19 -3.96 -21.68
C MET A 185 24.27 -4.95 -20.94
N GLY A 186 23.58 -5.83 -21.66
CA GLY A 186 22.65 -6.79 -21.10
C GLY A 186 21.28 -6.22 -20.72
N ILE A 187 21.00 -4.96 -21.06
CA ILE A 187 19.73 -4.28 -20.78
C ILE A 187 18.76 -4.44 -21.96
N VAL A 188 17.52 -4.82 -21.67
CA VAL A 188 16.41 -4.85 -22.63
C VAL A 188 15.65 -3.54 -22.50
N ASN A 189 15.86 -2.64 -23.45
CA ASN A 189 15.22 -1.32 -23.42
C ASN A 189 13.91 -1.37 -24.20
N ILE A 190 12.80 -1.03 -23.53
CA ILE A 190 11.46 -0.96 -24.11
C ILE A 190 11.02 0.51 -24.08
N PRO A 191 11.13 1.23 -25.21
CA PRO A 191 10.70 2.62 -25.27
C PRO A 191 9.17 2.71 -25.12
N TYR A 192 8.69 3.68 -24.36
CA TYR A 192 7.25 3.95 -24.24
C TYR A 192 6.92 5.44 -24.44
N THR A 193 5.70 5.70 -24.87
CA THR A 193 5.05 7.00 -24.69
C THR A 193 3.85 6.84 -23.76
N LEU A 194 3.58 7.85 -22.95
CA LEU A 194 2.45 7.88 -22.03
C LEU A 194 1.48 8.99 -22.42
N SER A 195 0.19 8.66 -22.58
CA SER A 195 -0.83 9.66 -22.93
C SER A 195 -0.93 10.76 -21.87
N SER A 196 -1.15 12.00 -22.31
CA SER A 196 -1.47 13.13 -21.43
C SER A 196 -2.86 13.03 -20.77
N ASP A 197 -3.66 12.03 -21.13
CA ASP A 197 -5.01 11.82 -20.58
C ASP A 197 -5.00 11.29 -19.13
N TYR A 198 -3.86 10.76 -18.67
CA TYR A 198 -3.73 10.24 -17.31
C TYR A 198 -3.54 11.37 -16.31
N ALA A 199 -4.21 11.25 -15.16
CA ALA A 199 -3.95 12.15 -14.04
C ALA A 199 -2.54 11.90 -13.48
N PRO A 200 -1.91 12.88 -12.79
CA PRO A 200 -0.61 12.68 -12.17
C PRO A 200 -0.52 11.45 -11.25
N ALA A 201 -1.59 11.15 -10.50
CA ALA A 201 -1.66 9.97 -9.65
C ALA A 201 -1.63 8.66 -10.47
N ASP A 202 -2.36 8.59 -11.58
CA ASP A 202 -2.35 7.45 -12.51
C ASP A 202 -0.97 7.25 -13.12
N THR A 203 -0.33 8.34 -13.56
CA THR A 203 1.04 8.34 -14.05
C THR A 203 2.00 7.78 -13.01
N MET A 204 1.88 8.17 -11.74
CA MET A 204 2.73 7.63 -10.67
C MET A 204 2.54 6.11 -10.49
N VAL A 205 1.32 5.58 -10.59
CA VAL A 205 1.08 4.14 -10.51
C VAL A 205 1.73 3.41 -11.68
N ILE A 206 1.56 3.91 -12.92
CA ILE A 206 2.14 3.30 -14.12
C ILE A 206 3.67 3.30 -14.05
N LEU A 207 4.27 4.44 -13.69
CA LEU A 207 5.73 4.56 -13.56
C LEU A 207 6.27 3.71 -12.40
N SER A 208 5.56 3.61 -11.28
CA SER A 208 5.92 2.73 -10.17
C SER A 208 5.89 1.25 -10.56
N ALA A 209 4.89 0.83 -11.34
CA ALA A 209 4.80 -0.52 -11.89
C ALA A 209 5.99 -0.85 -12.82
N MET A 210 6.36 0.08 -13.72
CA MET A 210 7.52 -0.05 -14.59
C MET A 210 8.85 -0.08 -13.82
N GLN A 211 8.97 0.75 -12.78
CA GLN A 211 10.18 0.84 -11.96
C GLN A 211 10.53 -0.48 -11.29
N GLU A 212 9.53 -1.31 -10.97
CA GLU A 212 9.75 -2.63 -10.38
C GLU A 212 10.49 -3.58 -11.34
N TYR A 213 10.18 -3.55 -12.64
CA TYR A 213 10.94 -4.28 -13.67
C TYR A 213 12.39 -3.83 -13.72
N THR A 214 12.63 -2.52 -13.79
CA THR A 214 13.98 -1.94 -13.79
C THR A 214 14.78 -2.31 -12.54
N THR A 215 14.11 -2.49 -11.41
CA THR A 215 14.75 -2.80 -10.12
C THR A 215 15.14 -4.27 -10.01
N LEU A 216 14.29 -5.17 -10.53
CA LEU A 216 14.40 -6.61 -10.28
C LEU A 216 14.80 -7.42 -11.52
N THR A 217 14.87 -6.80 -12.69
CA THR A 217 15.17 -7.46 -13.95
C THR A 217 16.13 -6.60 -14.79
N CYS A 218 16.52 -7.11 -15.96
CA CYS A 218 17.24 -6.35 -16.98
C CYS A 218 16.31 -5.60 -17.96
N VAL A 219 14.99 -5.67 -17.77
CA VAL A 219 13.98 -5.02 -18.61
C VAL A 219 13.69 -3.63 -18.11
N HIS A 220 13.95 -2.63 -18.95
CA HIS A 220 13.82 -1.22 -18.62
C HIS A 220 12.79 -0.58 -19.55
N PHE A 221 11.70 -0.09 -18.98
CA PHE A 221 10.78 0.79 -19.69
C PHE A 221 11.33 2.21 -19.63
N THR A 222 11.65 2.80 -20.79
CA THR A 222 12.22 4.15 -20.86
C THR A 222 11.38 5.05 -21.73
N GLU A 223 11.31 6.33 -21.37
CA GLU A 223 10.59 7.30 -22.17
C GLU A 223 11.23 7.39 -23.56
N ARG A 224 10.39 7.23 -24.59
CA ARG A 224 10.82 7.19 -25.98
C ARG A 224 11.40 8.54 -26.42
N LYS A 225 12.46 8.47 -27.23
CA LYS A 225 13.04 9.63 -27.93
C LYS A 225 12.79 9.54 -29.43
N THR A 226 13.35 8.53 -30.07
CA THR A 226 13.37 8.40 -31.54
C THR A 226 13.14 6.97 -32.04
N GLU A 227 13.00 6.01 -31.12
CA GLU A 227 12.97 4.59 -31.41
C GLU A 227 11.76 4.21 -32.26
N VAL A 228 11.97 3.35 -33.26
CA VAL A 228 10.91 2.92 -34.21
C VAL A 228 9.91 1.98 -33.55
N ASP A 229 10.42 1.02 -32.78
CA ASP A 229 9.62 0.07 -32.02
C ASP A 229 9.40 0.61 -30.60
N TYR A 230 8.15 0.80 -30.20
CA TYR A 230 7.81 1.35 -28.89
C TYR A 230 6.36 1.07 -28.49
N VAL A 231 6.09 1.16 -27.19
CA VAL A 231 4.75 0.98 -26.62
C VAL A 231 4.06 2.34 -26.47
N GLN A 232 2.81 2.45 -26.93
CA GLN A 232 1.95 3.61 -26.74
C GLN A 232 0.93 3.33 -25.66
N ILE A 233 1.19 3.82 -24.44
CA ILE A 233 0.31 3.60 -23.29
C ILE A 233 -0.76 4.68 -23.29
N ARG A 234 -2.01 4.28 -23.55
CA ARG A 234 -3.14 5.19 -23.75
C ARG A 234 -4.38 4.69 -23.03
N SER A 235 -5.29 5.61 -22.72
CA SER A 235 -6.59 5.30 -22.16
C SER A 235 -7.61 5.30 -23.29
N VAL A 236 -7.87 4.13 -23.89
CA VAL A 236 -8.82 3.97 -24.99
C VAL A 236 -10.04 3.17 -24.52
N ASP A 237 -10.24 1.94 -24.99
CA ASP A 237 -11.28 1.03 -24.55
C ASP A 237 -10.68 -0.15 -23.76
N GLY A 238 -11.11 -0.32 -22.51
CA GLY A 238 -10.72 -1.45 -21.67
C GLY A 238 -9.23 -1.53 -21.31
N CYS A 239 -8.79 -2.70 -20.84
CA CYS A 239 -7.40 -3.01 -20.50
C CYS A 239 -6.91 -4.10 -21.46
N TRP A 240 -5.93 -3.82 -22.32
CA TRP A 240 -5.43 -4.85 -23.25
C TRP A 240 -4.06 -4.47 -23.79
N SER A 241 -3.36 -5.48 -24.28
CA SER A 241 -2.01 -5.33 -24.81
C SER A 241 -1.74 -6.27 -25.97
N TYR A 242 -0.76 -5.91 -26.79
CA TYR A 242 -0.22 -6.84 -27.79
C TYR A 242 0.78 -7.80 -27.13
N LEU A 243 0.82 -9.03 -27.62
CA LEU A 243 1.77 -10.02 -27.15
C LEU A 243 3.15 -9.82 -27.81
N GLY A 244 4.17 -9.54 -27.01
CA GLY A 244 5.56 -9.34 -27.46
C GLY A 244 5.80 -8.06 -28.26
N ARG A 245 6.99 -7.93 -28.84
CA ARG A 245 7.32 -6.85 -29.77
C ARG A 245 6.71 -7.11 -31.15
N ILE A 246 5.79 -6.26 -31.58
CA ILE A 246 5.11 -6.43 -32.89
C ILE A 246 5.78 -5.67 -34.05
N GLY A 247 6.73 -4.78 -33.72
CA GLY A 247 7.41 -3.89 -34.66
C GLY A 247 6.61 -2.63 -34.97
N GLY A 248 7.28 -1.48 -35.01
CA GLY A 248 6.67 -0.16 -35.07
C GLY A 248 6.02 0.25 -33.74
N PRO A 249 5.15 1.28 -33.76
CA PRO A 249 4.33 1.65 -32.62
C PRO A 249 3.34 0.52 -32.26
N GLN A 250 3.22 0.18 -30.99
CA GLN A 250 2.24 -0.79 -30.49
C GLN A 250 1.44 -0.23 -29.32
N ASP A 251 0.11 -0.28 -29.44
CA ASP A 251 -0.76 0.22 -28.39
C ASP A 251 -0.83 -0.73 -27.19
N LEU A 252 -0.89 -0.13 -26.00
CA LEU A 252 -1.30 -0.76 -24.75
C LEU A 252 -2.39 0.12 -24.16
N SER A 253 -3.58 -0.45 -23.96
CA SER A 253 -4.72 0.25 -23.37
C SER A 253 -4.76 0.04 -21.86
N LEU A 254 -4.76 1.14 -21.10
CA LEU A 254 -5.15 1.14 -19.68
C LEU A 254 -6.27 2.16 -19.52
N LEU A 255 -7.51 1.69 -19.52
CA LEU A 255 -8.65 2.58 -19.26
C LEU A 255 -8.49 3.29 -17.90
N LYS A 256 -8.45 4.62 -17.93
CA LYS A 256 -8.38 5.46 -16.73
C LYS A 256 -9.48 5.13 -15.72
N TYR A 257 -9.20 5.37 -14.43
CA TYR A 257 -10.06 5.03 -13.29
C TYR A 257 -10.32 3.54 -13.06
N SER A 258 -9.93 2.64 -13.97
CA SER A 258 -10.29 1.21 -13.90
C SER A 258 -9.09 0.28 -14.03
N CYS A 259 -8.24 0.49 -15.04
CA CYS A 259 -7.08 -0.36 -15.36
C CYS A 259 -5.78 0.16 -14.74
N VAL A 260 -5.82 1.24 -13.95
CA VAL A 260 -4.62 1.88 -13.39
C VAL A 260 -4.37 1.42 -11.95
N ALA A 261 -4.31 0.11 -11.77
CA ALA A 261 -3.83 -0.53 -10.55
C ALA A 261 -2.52 -1.26 -10.86
N LYS A 262 -1.57 -1.29 -9.91
CA LYS A 262 -0.22 -1.85 -10.15
C LYS A 262 -0.25 -3.24 -10.80
N GLY A 263 -1.05 -4.17 -10.27
CA GLY A 263 -1.20 -5.52 -10.85
C GLY A 263 -1.72 -5.50 -12.29
N ILE A 264 -2.74 -4.69 -12.60
CA ILE A 264 -3.26 -4.59 -13.97
C ILE A 264 -2.22 -4.00 -14.92
N VAL A 265 -1.52 -2.94 -14.51
CA VAL A 265 -0.44 -2.36 -15.33
C VAL A 265 0.63 -3.41 -15.62
N GLN A 266 1.10 -4.14 -14.60
CA GLN A 266 2.13 -5.18 -14.76
C GLN A 266 1.61 -6.37 -15.58
N HIS A 267 0.33 -6.71 -15.51
CA HIS A 267 -0.31 -7.70 -16.38
C HIS A 267 -0.15 -7.32 -17.86
N GLU A 268 -0.58 -6.11 -18.22
CA GLU A 268 -0.53 -5.64 -19.61
C GLU A 268 0.91 -5.44 -20.11
N LEU A 269 1.84 -5.06 -19.21
CA LEU A 269 3.26 -5.00 -19.52
C LEU A 269 3.88 -6.39 -19.70
N ASN A 270 3.43 -7.42 -18.98
CA ASN A 270 3.88 -8.80 -19.20
C ASN A 270 3.44 -9.33 -20.57
N HIS A 271 2.27 -8.93 -21.07
CA HIS A 271 1.91 -9.18 -22.46
C HIS A 271 2.88 -8.51 -23.44
N VAL A 272 3.30 -7.25 -23.20
CA VAL A 272 4.33 -6.58 -24.02
C VAL A 272 5.64 -7.39 -24.07
N LEU A 273 5.99 -8.09 -23.00
CA LEU A 273 7.17 -8.95 -22.93
C LEU A 273 7.01 -10.27 -23.66
N GLY A 274 5.77 -10.70 -23.90
CA GLY A 274 5.43 -11.95 -24.59
C GLY A 274 4.84 -13.04 -23.68
N PHE A 275 4.45 -12.72 -22.45
CA PHE A 275 3.80 -13.68 -21.56
C PHE A 275 2.30 -13.82 -21.85
N VAL A 276 1.83 -15.06 -21.83
CA VAL A 276 0.42 -15.45 -21.90
C VAL A 276 -0.09 -15.79 -20.51
N HIS A 277 -1.38 -16.06 -20.37
CA HIS A 277 -1.96 -16.35 -19.06
C HIS A 277 -1.47 -17.67 -18.44
N GLU A 278 -1.28 -17.66 -17.13
CA GLU A 278 -0.75 -18.82 -16.37
C GLU A 278 -1.73 -20.00 -16.39
N HIS A 279 -3.04 -19.74 -16.42
CA HIS A 279 -4.07 -20.78 -16.46
C HIS A 279 -4.24 -21.41 -17.84
N THR A 280 -3.50 -21.00 -18.87
CA THR A 280 -3.55 -21.63 -20.20
C THR A 280 -2.36 -22.54 -20.47
N ARG A 281 -1.49 -22.78 -19.46
CA ARG A 281 -0.35 -23.70 -19.58
C ARG A 281 -0.79 -25.11 -19.98
N SER A 282 0.08 -25.79 -20.74
CA SER A 282 -0.15 -27.17 -21.17
C SER A 282 -0.15 -28.19 -20.03
N ASP A 283 0.46 -27.85 -18.88
CA ASP A 283 0.54 -28.69 -17.69
C ASP A 283 -0.45 -28.28 -16.58
N ARG A 284 -1.30 -27.27 -16.82
CA ARG A 284 -2.15 -26.65 -15.79
C ARG A 284 -3.09 -27.63 -15.08
N ASP A 285 -3.54 -28.70 -15.75
CA ASP A 285 -4.61 -29.57 -15.24
C ASP A 285 -4.13 -30.39 -14.02
N SER A 286 -2.81 -30.41 -13.80
CA SER A 286 -2.17 -30.93 -12.57
C SER A 286 -2.32 -29.98 -11.37
N TYR A 287 -2.67 -28.72 -11.60
CA TYR A 287 -2.65 -27.62 -10.64
C TYR A 287 -4.00 -26.94 -10.45
N VAL A 288 -4.87 -26.96 -11.46
CA VAL A 288 -6.22 -26.38 -11.40
C VAL A 288 -7.24 -27.28 -12.08
N ASP A 289 -8.49 -27.22 -11.61
CA ASP A 289 -9.67 -27.71 -12.32
C ASP A 289 -10.42 -26.54 -12.95
N ILE A 290 -10.74 -26.67 -14.25
CA ILE A 290 -11.65 -25.75 -14.93
C ILE A 290 -13.08 -26.27 -14.75
N VAL A 291 -13.94 -25.46 -14.13
CA VAL A 291 -15.36 -25.79 -13.92
C VAL A 291 -16.16 -25.30 -15.12
N TRP A 292 -16.11 -26.07 -16.21
CA TRP A 292 -16.69 -25.70 -17.50
C TRP A 292 -18.18 -25.31 -17.43
N ALA A 293 -18.96 -25.95 -16.56
CA ALA A 293 -20.39 -25.67 -16.37
C ALA A 293 -20.67 -24.26 -15.81
N ASN A 294 -19.69 -23.63 -15.16
CA ASN A 294 -19.82 -22.31 -14.56
C ASN A 294 -19.36 -21.18 -15.50
N ILE A 295 -18.88 -21.49 -16.71
CA ILE A 295 -18.39 -20.49 -17.66
C ILE A 295 -19.57 -19.88 -18.42
N ALA A 296 -19.56 -18.55 -18.57
CA ALA A 296 -20.54 -17.81 -19.37
C ALA A 296 -20.52 -18.25 -20.85
N ASN A 297 -21.70 -18.31 -21.47
CA ASN A 297 -21.84 -18.77 -22.84
C ASN A 297 -20.96 -17.96 -23.80
N GLY A 298 -20.23 -18.64 -24.69
CA GLY A 298 -19.28 -18.02 -25.62
C GLY A 298 -17.88 -17.72 -25.05
N HIS A 299 -17.61 -18.00 -23.78
CA HIS A 299 -16.32 -17.71 -23.13
C HIS A 299 -15.44 -18.94 -22.85
N ALA A 300 -15.89 -20.15 -23.23
CA ALA A 300 -15.16 -21.39 -22.97
C ALA A 300 -13.74 -21.40 -23.58
N SER A 301 -13.56 -20.80 -24.76
CA SER A 301 -12.26 -20.72 -25.44
C SER A 301 -11.18 -19.97 -24.65
N ASN A 302 -11.57 -19.08 -23.72
CA ASN A 302 -10.62 -18.37 -22.85
C ASN A 302 -9.95 -19.29 -21.80
N PHE A 303 -10.50 -20.49 -21.61
CA PHE A 303 -10.01 -21.49 -20.66
C PHE A 303 -9.40 -22.69 -21.36
N GLU A 304 -9.25 -22.67 -22.69
CA GLU A 304 -8.54 -23.75 -23.40
C GLU A 304 -7.06 -23.72 -23.05
N SER A 305 -6.44 -24.91 -22.94
CA SER A 305 -5.00 -25.02 -22.68
C SER A 305 -4.27 -24.87 -24.00
N GLU A 306 -3.18 -24.10 -24.00
CA GLU A 306 -2.31 -23.99 -25.15
C GLU A 306 -1.40 -25.23 -25.24
N PRO A 307 -1.32 -25.91 -26.40
CA PRO A 307 -0.43 -27.06 -26.56
C PRO A 307 1.04 -26.60 -26.59
N ASN A 308 1.93 -27.37 -25.93
CA ASN A 308 3.38 -27.15 -25.94
C ASN A 308 3.85 -25.78 -25.38
N THR A 309 3.23 -25.29 -24.31
CA THR A 309 3.68 -24.04 -23.67
C THR A 309 5.12 -24.14 -23.16
N ASN A 310 5.94 -23.12 -23.45
CA ASN A 310 7.24 -22.98 -22.83
C ASN A 310 7.11 -22.30 -21.46
N ASN A 311 7.13 -23.11 -20.40
CA ASN A 311 7.00 -22.64 -19.03
C ASN A 311 8.33 -22.14 -18.41
N LEU A 312 9.41 -22.11 -19.20
CA LEU A 312 10.75 -21.67 -18.78
C LEU A 312 11.26 -22.39 -17.52
N PHE A 313 10.92 -23.67 -17.37
CA PHE A 313 11.24 -24.49 -16.19
C PHE A 313 10.74 -23.88 -14.86
N SER A 314 9.71 -23.05 -14.89
CA SER A 314 9.11 -22.46 -13.69
C SER A 314 7.98 -23.35 -13.15
N PRO A 315 7.85 -23.51 -11.82
CA PRO A 315 6.66 -24.07 -11.20
C PRO A 315 5.37 -23.36 -11.64
N TYR A 316 4.22 -23.96 -11.34
CA TYR A 316 2.94 -23.30 -11.52
C TYR A 316 2.79 -22.16 -10.49
N ASP A 317 2.37 -21.00 -10.95
CA ASP A 317 2.27 -19.81 -10.10
C ASP A 317 0.83 -19.37 -9.88
N TYR A 318 0.22 -19.85 -8.80
CA TYR A 318 -1.12 -19.43 -8.37
C TYR A 318 -1.24 -17.92 -8.14
N THR A 319 -0.13 -17.25 -7.82
CA THR A 319 -0.09 -15.82 -7.51
C THR A 319 0.37 -14.96 -8.68
N SER A 320 0.56 -15.55 -9.87
CA SER A 320 0.99 -14.81 -11.05
C SER A 320 -0.01 -13.70 -11.35
N VAL A 321 0.51 -12.53 -11.71
CA VAL A 321 -0.33 -11.45 -12.23
C VAL A 321 -1.00 -11.85 -13.55
N MET A 322 -0.49 -12.88 -14.24
CA MET A 322 -1.03 -13.46 -15.46
C MET A 322 -2.04 -14.59 -15.21
N HIS A 323 -2.37 -14.92 -13.96
CA HIS A 323 -3.35 -15.96 -13.66
C HIS A 323 -4.76 -15.35 -13.58
N TYR A 324 -5.75 -16.00 -14.21
CA TYR A 324 -7.15 -15.61 -14.04
C TYR A 324 -7.60 -15.75 -12.58
N GLY A 325 -8.47 -14.84 -12.14
CA GLY A 325 -9.14 -15.03 -10.86
C GLY A 325 -10.12 -16.20 -10.89
N ARG A 326 -10.50 -16.62 -9.68
CA ARG A 326 -11.40 -17.73 -9.40
C ARG A 326 -12.75 -17.64 -10.10
N TYR A 327 -13.26 -16.42 -10.26
CA TYR A 327 -14.61 -16.16 -10.77
C TYR A 327 -14.61 -15.56 -12.19
N ALA A 328 -13.46 -15.57 -12.86
CA ALA A 328 -13.32 -15.01 -14.21
C ALA A 328 -14.36 -15.63 -15.15
N PHE A 329 -15.06 -14.79 -15.92
CA PHE A 329 -16.12 -15.19 -16.87
C PHE A 329 -17.21 -16.11 -16.31
N SER A 330 -17.50 -16.04 -15.01
CA SER A 330 -18.56 -16.87 -14.42
C SER A 330 -19.95 -16.51 -14.97
N ASN A 331 -20.79 -17.53 -15.19
CA ASN A 331 -22.18 -17.37 -15.61
C ASN A 331 -23.12 -17.01 -14.46
N VAL A 332 -22.70 -17.26 -13.22
CA VAL A 332 -23.45 -17.01 -11.99
C VAL A 332 -22.52 -16.36 -10.97
N GLN A 333 -22.94 -15.23 -10.41
CA GLN A 333 -22.14 -14.51 -9.41
C GLN A 333 -21.74 -15.43 -8.24
N GLY A 334 -20.44 -15.44 -7.91
CA GLY A 334 -19.88 -16.24 -6.82
C GLY A 334 -19.63 -17.72 -7.15
N GLN A 335 -19.93 -18.20 -8.37
CA GLN A 335 -19.58 -19.56 -8.79
C GLN A 335 -18.16 -19.60 -9.38
N PRO A 336 -17.25 -20.45 -8.88
CA PRO A 336 -15.88 -20.51 -9.37
C PRO A 336 -15.83 -21.14 -10.76
N THR A 337 -15.04 -20.58 -11.66
CA THR A 337 -14.68 -21.17 -12.96
C THR A 337 -13.32 -21.89 -12.90
N ILE A 338 -12.48 -21.57 -11.91
CA ILE A 338 -11.17 -22.20 -11.68
C ILE A 338 -11.05 -22.59 -10.21
N ASN A 339 -10.74 -23.86 -9.94
CA ASN A 339 -10.45 -24.38 -8.60
C ASN A 339 -9.00 -24.84 -8.50
N PRO A 340 -8.18 -24.27 -7.60
CA PRO A 340 -6.82 -24.74 -7.37
C PRO A 340 -6.76 -26.16 -6.78
N LYS A 341 -5.68 -26.88 -7.08
CA LYS A 341 -5.33 -28.19 -6.55
C LYS A 341 -4.05 -28.15 -5.71
N PRO A 342 -3.92 -29.06 -4.73
CA PRO A 342 -4.97 -29.95 -4.20
C PRO A 342 -5.96 -29.20 -3.29
N ASP A 343 -5.68 -27.95 -2.98
CA ASP A 343 -6.44 -27.13 -2.04
C ASP A 343 -7.13 -25.97 -2.76
N ALA A 344 -8.46 -26.07 -2.87
CA ALA A 344 -9.27 -25.05 -3.49
C ALA A 344 -9.33 -23.74 -2.69
N THR A 345 -8.73 -23.62 -1.50
CA THR A 345 -8.66 -22.36 -0.73
C THR A 345 -7.48 -21.48 -1.13
N VAL A 346 -6.52 -22.00 -1.91
CA VAL A 346 -5.37 -21.23 -2.40
C VAL A 346 -5.86 -19.98 -3.17
N PRO A 347 -5.38 -18.77 -2.83
CA PRO A 347 -5.77 -17.56 -3.54
C PRO A 347 -5.16 -17.52 -4.95
N ILE A 348 -5.94 -17.05 -5.93
CA ILE A 348 -5.53 -16.88 -7.34
C ILE A 348 -6.06 -15.53 -7.88
N GLY A 349 -5.33 -14.93 -8.83
CA GLY A 349 -5.72 -13.66 -9.48
C GLY A 349 -5.38 -12.38 -8.70
N GLN A 350 -4.41 -12.41 -7.79
CA GLN A 350 -4.05 -11.28 -6.93
C GLN A 350 -3.76 -9.95 -7.67
N ARG A 351 -4.04 -8.80 -7.03
CA ARG A 351 -3.87 -7.43 -7.57
C ARG A 351 -2.63 -6.65 -7.17
N TYR A 352 -1.83 -7.20 -6.27
CA TYR A 352 -0.71 -6.50 -5.65
C TYR A 352 0.44 -6.20 -6.63
N GLY A 353 0.67 -7.08 -7.59
CA GLY A 353 1.67 -6.91 -8.65
C GLY A 353 2.44 -8.18 -8.97
N LEU A 354 3.57 -8.10 -9.68
CA LEU A 354 4.39 -9.26 -10.07
C LEU A 354 4.66 -10.22 -8.90
N SER A 355 4.52 -11.52 -9.11
CA SER A 355 4.99 -12.52 -8.14
C SER A 355 6.51 -12.73 -8.27
N SER A 356 7.09 -13.49 -7.33
CA SER A 356 8.49 -13.92 -7.45
C SER A 356 8.71 -14.85 -8.66
N LEU A 357 7.71 -15.63 -9.07
CA LEU A 357 7.79 -16.55 -10.20
C LEU A 357 7.53 -15.83 -11.54
N ASP A 358 6.76 -14.74 -11.57
CA ASP A 358 6.67 -13.84 -12.72
C ASP A 358 8.05 -13.27 -13.04
N LEU A 359 8.74 -12.74 -12.02
CA LEU A 359 10.11 -12.21 -12.15
C LEU A 359 11.12 -13.27 -12.58
N LEU A 360 11.02 -14.48 -12.02
CA LEU A 360 11.85 -15.62 -12.44
C LEU A 360 11.68 -15.90 -13.93
N LYS A 361 10.43 -15.93 -14.42
CA LYS A 361 10.12 -16.14 -15.83
C LYS A 361 10.66 -15.00 -16.70
N ILE A 362 10.47 -13.74 -16.31
CA ILE A 362 11.02 -12.58 -17.04
C ILE A 362 12.54 -12.68 -17.15
N ASN A 363 13.22 -12.94 -16.03
CA ASN A 363 14.68 -13.04 -16.00
C ASN A 363 15.21 -14.22 -16.82
N ARG A 364 14.50 -15.36 -16.87
CA ARG A 364 14.85 -16.49 -17.75
C ARG A 364 14.61 -16.18 -19.22
N LEU A 365 13.47 -15.54 -19.54
CA LEU A 365 13.10 -15.22 -20.93
C LEU A 365 14.10 -14.27 -21.59
N TYR A 366 14.57 -13.27 -20.85
CA TYR A 366 15.53 -12.26 -21.34
C TYR A 366 16.98 -12.51 -20.88
N GLU A 367 17.24 -13.66 -20.26
CA GLU A 367 18.56 -14.07 -19.75
C GLU A 367 19.21 -13.00 -18.86
N CYS A 368 18.44 -12.39 -17.97
CA CYS A 368 18.89 -11.27 -17.15
C CYS A 368 19.97 -11.70 -16.17
N ASP A 369 21.11 -11.01 -16.22
CA ASP A 369 22.27 -11.29 -15.39
C ASP A 369 22.23 -10.43 -14.11
N ILE A 370 21.18 -10.65 -13.30
CA ILE A 370 20.88 -9.89 -12.08
C ILE A 370 20.73 -10.84 -10.88
N CYS A 371 21.06 -10.33 -9.69
CA CYS A 371 20.75 -11.01 -8.44
C CYS A 371 19.70 -10.19 -7.70
N SER A 372 18.45 -10.62 -7.78
CA SER A 372 17.30 -9.90 -7.23
C SER A 372 16.29 -10.87 -6.61
N PHE A 373 15.64 -10.42 -5.55
CA PHE A 373 14.61 -11.18 -4.84
C PHE A 373 13.43 -10.28 -4.51
N LEU A 374 12.22 -10.78 -4.75
CA LEU A 374 10.98 -10.12 -4.35
C LEU A 374 10.38 -10.87 -3.15
N LEU A 375 10.02 -10.11 -2.12
CA LEU A 375 9.42 -10.59 -0.88
C LEU A 375 8.05 -9.93 -0.71
N THR A 376 6.98 -10.72 -0.81
CA THR A 376 5.59 -10.23 -0.80
C THR A 376 4.78 -10.56 0.44
N GLU A 377 5.27 -11.51 1.26
CA GLU A 377 4.58 -11.93 2.47
C GLU A 377 4.58 -10.83 3.53
N PRO A 378 3.59 -10.76 4.45
CA PRO A 378 3.58 -9.77 5.53
C PRO A 378 4.77 -9.89 6.49
N SER A 379 5.45 -11.02 6.52
CA SER A 379 6.67 -11.20 7.30
C SER A 379 7.55 -12.29 6.68
N GLY A 380 8.85 -12.24 6.97
CA GLY A 380 9.76 -13.25 6.48
C GLY A 380 11.22 -12.98 6.84
N PHE A 381 12.09 -13.75 6.19
CA PHE A 381 13.54 -13.70 6.39
C PHE A 381 14.25 -13.43 5.06
N LEU A 382 15.39 -12.75 5.15
CA LEU A 382 16.28 -12.53 4.03
C LEU A 382 17.72 -12.68 4.50
N SER A 383 18.56 -13.23 3.62
CA SER A 383 19.96 -13.45 3.94
C SER A 383 20.83 -13.43 2.69
N SER A 384 22.13 -13.22 2.89
CA SER A 384 23.10 -13.38 1.82
C SER A 384 23.21 -14.82 1.29
N ALA A 385 22.68 -15.83 2.01
CA ALA A 385 22.66 -17.22 1.52
C ALA A 385 21.80 -17.37 0.25
N ASN A 386 20.79 -16.51 0.07
CA ASN A 386 20.01 -16.46 -1.16
C ASN A 386 20.92 -16.15 -2.37
N MET A 387 22.00 -15.37 -2.19
CA MET A 387 22.94 -15.06 -3.27
C MET A 387 23.71 -16.30 -3.76
N ASP A 388 24.03 -17.23 -2.84
CA ASP A 388 24.80 -18.44 -3.15
C ASP A 388 24.04 -19.40 -4.07
N THR A 389 22.70 -19.25 -4.14
CA THR A 389 21.83 -20.05 -5.01
C THR A 389 21.73 -19.54 -6.45
N VAL A 390 22.11 -18.28 -6.72
CA VAL A 390 21.83 -17.61 -8.00
C VAL A 390 23.05 -17.52 -8.93
N SER A 391 24.28 -17.45 -8.40
CA SER A 391 25.57 -17.65 -9.12
C SER A 391 26.74 -17.16 -8.27
N LEU A 392 27.87 -17.89 -8.30
CA LEU A 392 29.10 -17.62 -7.52
C LEU A 392 29.80 -16.27 -7.84
N ASN A 393 29.41 -15.57 -8.91
CA ASN A 393 30.16 -14.41 -9.43
C ASN A 393 29.48 -13.05 -9.21
N LYS A 394 28.33 -12.99 -8.53
CA LYS A 394 27.63 -11.72 -8.28
C LYS A 394 28.05 -11.08 -6.97
N SER A 395 28.62 -9.87 -7.08
CA SER A 395 29.08 -9.07 -5.93
C SER A 395 28.01 -8.12 -5.37
N VAL A 396 26.84 -8.02 -6.00
CA VAL A 396 25.72 -7.17 -5.57
C VAL A 396 24.40 -7.91 -5.78
N CYS A 397 23.54 -7.89 -4.76
CA CYS A 397 22.18 -8.40 -4.86
C CYS A 397 21.18 -7.39 -4.27
N VAL A 398 19.96 -7.43 -4.79
CA VAL A 398 18.85 -6.56 -4.38
C VAL A 398 17.70 -7.38 -3.81
N TRP A 399 17.12 -6.93 -2.70
CA TRP A 399 15.87 -7.46 -2.18
C TRP A 399 14.85 -6.33 -2.21
N LEU A 400 13.70 -6.57 -2.83
CA LEU A 400 12.54 -5.68 -2.70
C LEU A 400 11.52 -6.35 -1.79
N ILE A 401 11.18 -5.67 -0.69
CA ILE A 401 10.07 -6.03 0.17
C ILE A 401 8.87 -5.18 -0.28
N ARG A 402 7.79 -5.84 -0.70
CA ARG A 402 6.53 -5.22 -1.10
C ARG A 402 5.37 -5.92 -0.39
N VAL A 403 4.87 -5.30 0.66
CA VAL A 403 3.82 -5.87 1.50
C VAL A 403 2.47 -5.20 1.25
N PRO A 404 1.35 -5.87 1.58
CA PRO A 404 0.01 -5.25 1.50
C PRO A 404 -0.26 -4.23 2.61
N ALA A 405 0.54 -4.20 3.69
CA ALA A 405 0.34 -3.30 4.82
C ALA A 405 0.97 -1.91 4.61
N THR A 406 0.81 -1.01 5.58
CA THR A 406 1.24 0.39 5.47
C THR A 406 2.74 0.61 5.54
N LYS A 407 3.47 -0.07 6.44
CA LYS A 407 4.90 0.13 6.69
C LYS A 407 5.60 -1.21 6.92
N ILE A 408 6.91 -1.23 6.70
CA ILE A 408 7.77 -2.39 6.86
C ILE A 408 8.75 -2.10 7.99
N TYR A 409 8.79 -2.99 8.99
CA TYR A 409 9.84 -3.08 9.97
C TYR A 409 10.88 -4.10 9.52
N LEU A 410 12.15 -3.70 9.50
CA LEU A 410 13.30 -4.53 9.14
C LEU A 410 14.25 -4.63 10.34
N GLN A 411 14.55 -5.84 10.77
CA GLN A 411 15.47 -6.12 11.87
C GLN A 411 16.64 -6.97 11.35
N PHE A 412 17.84 -6.41 11.36
CA PHE A 412 19.06 -7.19 11.16
C PHE A 412 19.32 -8.06 12.38
N ARG A 413 19.67 -9.33 12.14
CA ARG A 413 19.96 -10.32 13.18
C ARG A 413 21.46 -10.56 13.32
N THR A 414 22.13 -10.81 12.20
CA THR A 414 23.58 -10.98 12.17
C THR A 414 24.17 -10.26 10.97
N LEU A 415 25.33 -9.64 11.18
CA LEU A 415 26.23 -9.18 10.14
C LEU A 415 27.61 -9.76 10.44
N HIS A 416 28.05 -10.70 9.61
CA HIS A 416 29.39 -11.29 9.74
C HIS A 416 30.29 -10.68 8.67
N THR A 417 31.23 -9.85 9.12
CA THR A 417 32.25 -9.23 8.29
C THR A 417 33.57 -9.96 8.46
N VAL A 418 34.16 -10.46 7.38
CA VAL A 418 35.45 -11.16 7.42
C VAL A 418 36.60 -10.18 7.20
N SER A 419 37.71 -10.31 7.93
CA SER A 419 38.90 -9.46 7.72
C SER A 419 39.40 -9.59 6.27
N GLY A 420 39.67 -8.46 5.61
CA GLY A 420 40.02 -8.40 4.20
C GLY A 420 38.84 -8.47 3.22
N SER A 421 37.60 -8.66 3.70
CA SER A 421 36.40 -8.49 2.89
C SER A 421 35.99 -7.02 2.81
N SER A 422 35.38 -6.64 1.69
CA SER A 422 34.81 -5.31 1.49
C SER A 422 33.39 -5.43 0.99
N GLY A 423 32.58 -4.41 1.23
CA GLY A 423 31.17 -4.46 0.91
C GLY A 423 30.39 -3.39 1.63
N TYR A 424 29.10 -3.35 1.35
CA TYR A 424 28.19 -2.41 1.97
C TYR A 424 26.76 -2.94 2.02
N MET A 425 26.00 -2.39 2.95
CA MET A 425 24.55 -2.49 3.03
C MET A 425 23.95 -1.11 2.79
N LYS A 426 23.01 -1.04 1.85
CA LYS A 426 22.16 0.14 1.65
C LYS A 426 20.69 -0.26 1.74
N VAL A 427 19.90 0.55 2.41
CA VAL A 427 18.45 0.38 2.51
C VAL A 427 17.78 1.67 2.05
N TYR A 428 16.83 1.53 1.13
CA TYR A 428 16.10 2.61 0.50
C TYR A 428 14.63 2.53 0.89
N ASP A 429 14.05 3.70 1.16
CA ASP A 429 12.65 3.87 1.55
C ASP A 429 11.72 3.88 0.33
N GLY A 430 11.70 2.78 -0.41
CA GLY A 430 10.90 2.65 -1.62
C GLY A 430 11.41 1.55 -2.55
N VAL A 431 11.07 1.67 -3.83
CA VAL A 431 11.29 0.61 -4.84
C VAL A 431 12.61 0.74 -5.61
N SER A 432 13.35 1.84 -5.50
CA SER A 432 14.56 2.04 -6.30
C SER A 432 15.62 2.88 -5.60
N LYS A 433 16.80 2.99 -6.24
CA LYS A 433 17.94 3.78 -5.73
C LYS A 433 17.71 5.29 -5.73
N THR A 434 16.62 5.78 -6.33
CA THR A 434 16.27 7.21 -6.33
C THR A 434 15.46 7.61 -5.10
N TYR A 435 14.99 6.64 -4.30
CA TYR A 435 14.26 6.89 -3.06
C TYR A 435 15.21 7.26 -1.91
N PRO A 436 14.69 7.90 -0.83
CA PRO A 436 15.49 8.26 0.33
C PRO A 436 16.24 7.06 0.91
N VAL A 437 17.49 7.30 1.34
CA VAL A 437 18.33 6.27 1.94
C VAL A 437 18.08 6.23 3.44
N LEU A 438 17.59 5.11 3.96
CA LEU A 438 17.41 4.85 5.40
C LEU A 438 18.71 4.42 6.07
N LEU A 439 19.55 3.70 5.34
CA LEU A 439 20.82 3.19 5.83
C LEU A 439 21.84 3.12 4.70
N SER A 440 23.06 3.56 4.98
CA SER A 440 24.24 3.32 4.13
C SER A 440 25.44 3.04 5.02
N ARG A 441 25.94 1.80 4.98
CA ARG A 441 27.02 1.31 5.85
C ARG A 441 27.99 0.43 5.07
N ALA A 442 29.29 0.72 5.19
CA ALA A 442 30.37 -0.14 4.71
C ALA A 442 30.79 -1.14 5.81
N PHE A 443 31.26 -2.33 5.43
CA PHE A 443 31.57 -3.43 6.37
C PHE A 443 32.91 -3.30 7.11
N GLN A 444 33.44 -2.09 7.25
CA GLN A 444 34.67 -1.84 8.00
C GLN A 444 34.33 -1.61 9.49
N GLY A 445 34.64 -2.59 10.35
CA GLY A 445 34.73 -2.37 11.80
C GLY A 445 33.59 -2.86 12.69
N GLY A 446 33.04 -4.06 12.47
CA GLY A 446 32.18 -4.74 13.46
C GLY A 446 30.98 -3.90 13.92
N VAL A 447 30.19 -3.42 12.95
CA VAL A 447 29.12 -2.46 13.20
C VAL A 447 27.76 -3.15 13.24
N ASP A 448 27.04 -3.03 14.35
CA ASP A 448 25.64 -3.42 14.43
C ASP A 448 24.78 -2.54 13.52
N LEU A 449 23.95 -3.18 12.71
CA LEU A 449 23.00 -2.48 11.84
C LEU A 449 21.71 -2.19 12.62
N PRO A 450 21.19 -0.95 12.58
CA PRO A 450 19.98 -0.61 13.30
C PRO A 450 18.76 -1.29 12.68
N PRO A 451 17.70 -1.57 13.46
CA PRO A 451 16.40 -1.85 12.88
C PRO A 451 15.84 -0.61 12.18
N LEU A 452 15.08 -0.82 11.12
CA LEU A 452 14.54 0.24 10.27
C LEU A 452 13.03 0.09 10.12
N VAL A 453 12.36 1.22 9.93
CA VAL A 453 10.93 1.31 9.62
C VAL A 453 10.77 2.20 8.39
N SER A 454 10.15 1.69 7.33
CA SER A 454 9.86 2.47 6.12
C SER A 454 8.77 3.52 6.33
N SER A 455 8.69 4.49 5.44
CA SER A 455 7.57 5.42 5.36
C SER A 455 6.32 4.77 4.75
N GLY A 456 6.49 3.78 3.87
CA GLY A 456 5.42 3.10 3.15
C GLY A 456 5.61 1.58 3.03
N ASN A 457 4.88 0.97 2.10
CA ASN A 457 4.79 -0.49 1.95
C ASN A 457 5.85 -1.11 1.04
N LEU A 458 6.89 -0.33 0.69
CA LEU A 458 8.00 -0.71 -0.17
C LEU A 458 9.32 -0.39 0.51
N MET A 459 10.23 -1.36 0.53
CA MET A 459 11.59 -1.18 1.03
C MET A 459 12.57 -1.99 0.18
N MET A 460 13.60 -1.33 -0.34
CA MET A 460 14.62 -1.98 -1.16
C MET A 460 15.94 -2.05 -0.41
N LEU A 461 16.55 -3.23 -0.37
CA LEU A 461 17.88 -3.46 0.17
C LEU A 461 18.85 -3.76 -0.96
N GLU A 462 20.03 -3.15 -0.91
CA GLU A 462 21.17 -3.45 -1.76
C GLU A 462 22.33 -3.90 -0.90
N PHE A 463 22.73 -5.15 -1.08
CA PHE A 463 23.87 -5.73 -0.38
C PHE A 463 24.96 -6.06 -1.39
N SER A 464 26.14 -5.50 -1.16
CA SER A 464 27.34 -5.81 -1.93
C SER A 464 28.37 -6.47 -1.05
N ARG A 465 28.98 -7.54 -1.55
CA ARG A 465 30.12 -8.21 -0.90
C ARG A 465 31.21 -8.58 -1.90
N ILE A 466 32.45 -8.42 -1.45
CA ILE A 466 33.66 -8.99 -2.02
C ILE A 466 34.27 -9.86 -0.90
N GLY A 467 34.33 -11.17 -1.13
CA GLY A 467 34.70 -12.17 -0.12
C GLY A 467 33.48 -12.72 0.65
N SER A 468 33.72 -13.32 1.82
CA SER A 468 32.74 -14.15 2.54
C SER A 468 31.86 -13.40 3.54
N SER A 469 31.66 -12.08 3.37
CA SER A 469 30.74 -11.32 4.23
C SER A 469 29.31 -11.85 4.07
N SER A 470 28.55 -11.88 5.17
CA SER A 470 27.17 -12.38 5.19
C SER A 470 26.28 -11.59 6.12
N PHE A 471 24.98 -11.59 5.83
CA PHE A 471 23.97 -10.98 6.68
C PHE A 471 22.73 -11.88 6.80
N THR A 472 22.03 -11.75 7.92
CA THR A 472 20.67 -12.25 8.09
C THR A 472 19.78 -11.15 8.65
N ALA A 473 18.55 -11.07 8.15
CA ALA A 473 17.55 -10.14 8.64
C ALA A 473 16.16 -10.79 8.60
N SER A 474 15.24 -10.22 9.38
CA SER A 474 13.81 -10.51 9.31
C SER A 474 13.04 -9.23 9.11
N TYR A 475 11.88 -9.33 8.46
CA TYR A 475 10.99 -8.20 8.24
C TYR A 475 9.55 -8.56 8.64
N SER A 476 8.76 -7.55 8.98
CA SER A 476 7.34 -7.67 9.29
C SER A 476 6.59 -6.38 8.97
N THR A 477 5.28 -6.48 8.76
CA THR A 477 4.40 -5.31 8.62
C THR A 477 4.19 -4.59 9.94
N VAL A 478 4.17 -3.26 9.92
CA VAL A 478 3.81 -2.40 11.06
C VAL A 478 2.89 -1.26 10.63
N THR A 479 2.17 -0.67 11.59
CA THR A 479 1.21 0.42 11.33
C THR A 479 1.76 1.79 11.67
N CYS A 480 2.79 1.87 12.52
CA CYS A 480 3.38 3.12 13.00
C CYS A 480 4.89 3.02 13.18
N GLY A 481 5.49 4.15 13.53
CA GLY A 481 6.94 4.29 13.59
C GLY A 481 7.54 4.82 12.28
N GLU A 482 8.82 5.16 12.33
CA GLU A 482 9.58 5.65 11.18
C GLU A 482 11.08 5.51 11.41
N THR A 483 11.84 5.60 10.32
CA THR A 483 13.29 5.85 10.39
C THR A 483 13.57 7.31 10.05
N ALA A 484 14.14 8.03 11.01
CA ALA A 484 14.53 9.41 10.84
C ALA A 484 16.03 9.51 10.50
N THR A 485 16.33 10.09 9.33
CA THR A 485 17.70 10.32 8.83
C THR A 485 18.05 11.80 8.73
N SER A 486 17.16 12.70 9.18
CA SER A 486 17.41 14.13 9.23
C SER A 486 18.33 14.50 10.41
N VAL A 487 19.03 15.64 10.29
CA VAL A 487 19.95 16.13 11.34
C VAL A 487 19.23 16.46 12.64
N ASN A 488 17.97 16.87 12.56
CA ASN A 488 17.09 17.12 13.69
C ASN A 488 15.65 16.79 13.31
N GLY A 489 14.80 16.63 14.32
CA GLY A 489 13.39 16.35 14.12
C GLY A 489 12.62 16.19 15.42
N ILE A 490 11.33 15.86 15.27
CA ILE A 490 10.40 15.64 16.37
C ILE A 490 9.75 14.28 16.17
N LEU A 491 9.71 13.49 17.23
CA LEU A 491 9.01 12.21 17.30
C LEU A 491 7.87 12.34 18.30
N SER A 492 6.69 11.80 17.96
CA SER A 492 5.54 11.82 18.85
C SER A 492 4.83 10.47 18.82
N SER A 493 4.24 10.06 19.94
CA SER A 493 3.35 8.89 19.97
C SER A 493 2.16 9.09 19.04
N PRO A 494 1.56 8.01 18.49
CA PRO A 494 0.37 8.12 17.68
C PRO A 494 -0.74 8.88 18.39
N GLY A 495 -1.41 9.78 17.69
CA GLY A 495 -2.50 10.59 18.23
C GLY A 495 -2.08 11.81 19.06
N TYR A 496 -0.81 11.98 19.43
CA TYR A 496 -0.35 13.15 20.21
C TYR A 496 -0.78 14.47 19.53
N PRO A 497 -1.33 15.47 20.27
CA PRO A 497 -1.40 15.59 21.73
C PRO A 497 -2.67 14.96 22.37
N ILE A 498 -3.41 14.15 21.62
CA ILE A 498 -4.51 13.32 22.16
C ILE A 498 -3.91 12.02 22.72
N ARG A 499 -4.72 11.26 23.45
CA ARG A 499 -4.33 9.95 23.98
C ARG A 499 -3.92 8.99 22.87
N TYR A 500 -2.88 8.19 23.12
CA TYR A 500 -2.46 7.15 22.17
C TYR A 500 -3.51 6.05 22.04
N PRO A 501 -3.56 5.30 20.93
CA PRO A 501 -4.45 4.15 20.79
C PRO A 501 -4.00 2.97 21.67
N ALA A 502 -4.95 2.09 22.01
CA ALA A 502 -4.67 0.82 22.67
C ALA A 502 -3.90 -0.15 21.74
N SER A 503 -3.22 -1.14 22.31
CA SER A 503 -2.59 -2.27 21.59
C SER A 503 -1.69 -1.81 20.44
N THR A 504 -0.86 -0.81 20.71
CA THR A 504 -0.04 -0.13 19.70
C THR A 504 1.44 -0.36 19.97
N ASP A 505 2.13 -0.92 18.98
CA ASP A 505 3.57 -1.13 18.98
C ASP A 505 4.22 -0.25 17.90
N CYS A 506 4.92 0.81 18.31
CA CYS A 506 5.63 1.70 17.39
C CYS A 506 7.13 1.66 17.64
N THR A 507 7.90 1.63 16.56
CA THR A 507 9.35 1.75 16.62
C THR A 507 9.80 2.98 15.83
N TRP A 508 10.50 3.89 16.50
CA TRP A 508 11.21 4.97 15.82
C TRP A 508 12.71 4.70 15.90
N THR A 509 13.38 4.74 14.75
CA THR A 509 14.84 4.63 14.69
C THR A 509 15.39 5.95 14.16
N ILE A 510 16.25 6.60 14.93
CA ILE A 510 17.04 7.74 14.47
C ILE A 510 18.38 7.21 14.00
N VAL A 511 18.76 7.47 12.75
CA VAL A 511 20.03 7.02 12.15
C VAL A 511 20.85 8.25 11.78
N ALA A 512 21.96 8.45 12.48
CA ALA A 512 22.93 9.51 12.22
C ALA A 512 24.02 9.08 11.23
N ALA A 513 24.64 10.08 10.60
CA ALA A 513 25.83 9.86 9.80
C ALA A 513 27.01 9.37 10.68
N VAL A 514 27.97 8.69 10.05
CA VAL A 514 29.22 8.30 10.72
C VAL A 514 29.92 9.56 11.24
N GLY A 515 30.42 9.52 12.48
CA GLY A 515 31.02 10.69 13.14
C GLY A 515 30.06 11.48 14.02
N TYR A 516 28.79 11.10 14.08
CA TYR A 516 27.77 11.76 14.91
C TYR A 516 27.13 10.80 15.92
N ARG A 517 26.70 11.37 17.04
CA ARG A 517 25.80 10.79 18.05
C ARG A 517 24.47 11.52 18.01
N ILE A 518 23.48 11.00 18.75
CA ILE A 518 22.11 11.51 18.78
C ILE A 518 21.82 12.03 20.18
N LEU A 519 21.46 13.31 20.28
CA LEU A 519 20.87 13.93 21.45
C LEU A 519 19.35 13.74 21.38
N LEU A 520 18.73 13.25 22.46
CA LEU A 520 17.28 13.08 22.58
C LEU A 520 16.76 13.81 23.82
N GLU A 521 15.72 14.62 23.62
CA GLU A 521 15.10 15.45 24.66
C GLU A 521 13.57 15.28 24.65
N PHE A 522 13.01 14.81 25.77
CA PHE A 522 11.56 14.71 25.92
C PHE A 522 10.96 16.07 26.29
N THR A 523 10.08 16.56 25.43
CA THR A 523 9.26 17.76 25.70
C THR A 523 7.99 17.43 26.46
N PHE A 524 7.46 16.22 26.29
CA PHE A 524 6.31 15.70 27.01
C PHE A 524 6.41 14.18 27.16
N PHE A 525 6.00 13.65 28.32
CA PHE A 525 5.96 12.21 28.58
C PHE A 525 4.90 11.87 29.63
N SER A 526 3.90 11.08 29.24
CA SER A 526 2.84 10.56 30.10
C SER A 526 2.32 9.25 29.53
N LEU A 527 2.75 8.13 30.13
CA LEU A 527 2.24 6.79 29.87
C LEU A 527 1.50 6.25 31.11
N GLU A 528 0.78 5.14 30.96
CA GLU A 528 0.22 4.44 32.12
C GLU A 528 1.30 4.12 33.15
N THR A 529 1.00 4.31 34.43
CA THR A 529 1.93 4.01 35.52
C THR A 529 1.74 2.58 35.99
N SER A 530 2.79 1.76 35.92
CA SER A 530 2.78 0.40 36.46
C SER A 530 4.13 0.02 37.06
N ARG A 531 4.13 -0.97 37.95
CA ARG A 531 5.39 -1.49 38.53
C ARG A 531 6.21 -2.14 37.43
N ASN A 532 7.47 -1.71 37.29
CA ASN A 532 8.39 -2.16 36.22
C ASN A 532 7.86 -1.92 34.78
N CYS A 533 6.89 -1.02 34.60
CA CYS A 533 6.36 -0.65 33.28
C CYS A 533 5.92 -1.87 32.46
N ILE A 534 5.08 -2.72 33.07
CA ILE A 534 4.59 -3.98 32.48
C ILE A 534 3.39 -3.80 31.56
N TYR A 535 2.66 -2.69 31.70
CA TYR A 535 1.55 -2.32 30.79
C TYR A 535 2.12 -1.42 29.70
N ASP A 536 1.88 -0.11 29.75
CA ASP A 536 2.45 0.81 28.77
C ASP A 536 3.89 1.18 29.10
N TYR A 537 4.75 1.21 28.09
CA TYR A 537 6.14 1.57 28.26
C TYR A 537 6.78 2.17 27.02
N LEU A 538 7.83 2.94 27.26
CA LEU A 538 8.83 3.27 26.27
C LEU A 538 10.13 2.54 26.63
N SER A 539 10.72 1.88 25.65
CA SER A 539 12.04 1.28 25.69
C SER A 539 12.97 2.12 24.82
N ILE A 540 14.15 2.48 25.34
CA ILE A 540 15.15 3.25 24.60
C ILE A 540 16.42 2.40 24.51
N SER A 541 16.94 2.20 23.30
CA SER A 541 18.13 1.41 23.03
C SER A 541 19.03 2.11 22.02
N ASP A 542 20.33 2.11 22.27
CA ASP A 542 21.36 2.67 21.37
C ASP A 542 22.33 1.60 20.87
N GLY A 543 21.96 0.32 21.00
CA GLY A 543 22.81 -0.83 20.64
C GLY A 543 23.74 -1.33 21.75
N SER A 544 23.81 -0.68 22.92
CA SER A 544 24.56 -1.20 24.07
C SER A 544 23.87 -2.40 24.74
N SER A 545 24.66 -3.38 25.20
CA SER A 545 24.19 -4.71 25.68
C SER A 545 23.49 -4.72 27.04
N SER A 546 23.26 -3.56 27.67
CA SER A 546 22.29 -3.42 28.74
C SER A 546 20.90 -3.36 28.11
N GLY A 547 20.09 -4.41 28.26
CA GLY A 547 18.72 -4.44 27.72
C GLY A 547 17.93 -3.17 28.04
N PRO A 548 16.95 -2.81 27.21
CA PRO A 548 16.34 -1.48 27.30
C PRO A 548 15.67 -1.26 28.65
N GLU A 549 16.08 -0.21 29.35
CA GLU A 549 15.37 0.26 30.54
C GLU A 549 13.98 0.74 30.11
N LYS A 550 12.93 0.10 30.62
CA LYS A 550 11.55 0.50 30.36
C LYS A 550 11.18 1.70 31.24
N VAL A 551 10.61 2.73 30.62
CA VAL A 551 10.12 3.92 31.31
C VAL A 551 8.63 4.13 31.03
N CYS A 552 7.90 4.58 32.06
CA CYS A 552 6.45 4.78 32.04
C CYS A 552 6.02 5.81 33.10
N GLY A 553 4.72 6.10 33.17
CA GLY A 553 4.18 7.14 34.05
C GLY A 553 4.45 8.56 33.57
N VAL A 554 4.52 9.50 34.52
CA VAL A 554 4.73 10.95 34.27
C VAL A 554 6.12 11.44 34.69
N LYS A 555 7.07 10.50 34.88
CA LYS A 555 8.41 10.82 35.32
C LYS A 555 9.14 11.59 34.21
N LYS A 556 9.80 12.70 34.58
CA LYS A 556 10.68 13.42 33.66
C LYS A 556 11.84 12.51 33.24
N ILE A 557 11.95 12.26 31.93
CA ILE A 557 13.07 11.51 31.35
C ILE A 557 14.25 12.48 31.17
N PRO A 558 15.45 12.16 31.68
CA PRO A 558 16.65 12.96 31.44
C PRO A 558 16.99 13.06 29.96
N THR A 559 17.70 14.11 29.59
CA THR A 559 18.30 14.21 28.25
C THR A 559 19.31 13.08 28.04
N LEU A 560 19.27 12.46 26.86
CA LEU A 560 20.08 11.29 26.52
C LEU A 560 21.00 11.62 25.34
N VAL A 561 22.21 11.08 25.37
CA VAL A 561 23.14 11.09 24.23
C VAL A 561 23.48 9.65 23.90
N SER A 562 23.20 9.21 22.67
CA SER A 562 23.49 7.85 22.24
C SER A 562 24.99 7.54 22.29
N THR A 563 25.36 6.30 22.58
CA THR A 563 26.76 5.85 22.50
C THR A 563 27.23 5.70 21.05
N GLY A 564 26.33 5.25 20.17
CA GLY A 564 26.56 5.01 18.75
C GLY A 564 25.88 6.01 17.80
N SER A 565 25.89 5.67 16.51
CA SER A 565 25.31 6.46 15.41
C SER A 565 23.82 6.23 15.19
N TRP A 566 23.16 5.46 16.05
CA TRP A 566 21.72 5.23 15.97
C TRP A 566 21.11 5.13 17.36
N LEU A 567 19.81 5.43 17.44
CA LEU A 567 19.00 5.36 18.66
C LEU A 567 17.61 4.85 18.29
N MET A 568 17.12 3.84 19.00
CA MET A 568 15.80 3.25 18.81
C MET A 568 14.91 3.53 20.02
N LEU A 569 13.67 3.92 19.72
CA LEU A 569 12.59 4.10 20.68
C LEU A 569 11.49 3.10 20.36
N GLN A 570 11.14 2.23 21.30
CA GLN A 570 10.06 1.26 21.20
C GLN A 570 8.95 1.63 22.16
N PHE A 571 7.81 2.07 21.62
CA PHE A 571 6.60 2.35 22.38
C PHE A 571 5.65 1.17 22.30
N HIS A 572 5.10 0.79 23.45
CA HIS A 572 4.10 -0.25 23.59
C HIS A 572 2.93 0.29 24.42
N SER A 573 1.70 0.04 23.95
CA SER A 573 0.48 0.20 24.74
C SER A 573 -0.31 -1.09 24.84
N ASP A 574 -0.89 -1.33 26.01
CA ASP A 574 -1.77 -2.47 26.26
C ASP A 574 -3.23 -2.16 25.84
N LYS A 575 -4.18 -3.00 26.23
CA LYS A 575 -5.60 -2.86 25.83
C LYS A 575 -6.34 -1.73 26.54
N THR A 576 -5.80 -1.17 27.61
CA THR A 576 -6.53 -0.27 28.53
C THR A 576 -5.70 0.95 28.94
N VAL A 577 -6.34 1.91 29.60
CA VAL A 577 -5.70 3.07 30.25
C VAL A 577 -4.72 3.86 29.35
N GLN A 578 -5.22 4.47 28.29
CA GLN A 578 -4.40 5.31 27.43
C GLN A 578 -4.14 6.69 28.05
N CYS A 579 -2.88 7.12 28.10
CA CYS A 579 -2.47 8.48 28.46
C CYS A 579 -2.17 9.35 27.22
N VAL A 580 -1.75 10.60 27.43
CA VAL A 580 -1.45 11.56 26.33
C VAL A 580 -0.25 11.12 25.48
N GLY A 581 0.65 10.31 26.02
CA GLY A 581 1.78 9.77 25.27
C GLY A 581 3.04 10.61 25.42
N LEU A 582 3.80 10.76 24.33
CA LEU A 582 5.12 11.39 24.35
C LEU A 582 5.34 12.31 23.15
N GLN A 583 6.17 13.32 23.36
CA GLN A 583 6.80 14.09 22.30
C GLN A 583 8.27 14.34 22.66
N ALA A 584 9.17 13.97 21.76
CA ALA A 584 10.60 14.13 21.90
C ALA A 584 11.21 14.87 20.70
N LYS A 585 12.25 15.66 20.96
CA LYS A 585 13.09 16.28 19.95
C LYS A 585 14.42 15.54 19.87
N PHE A 586 14.98 15.42 18.68
CA PHE A 586 16.32 14.87 18.52
C PHE A 586 17.19 15.78 17.65
N SER A 587 18.50 15.68 17.84
CA SER A 587 19.50 16.34 17.00
C SER A 587 20.81 15.55 16.96
N TRP A 588 21.55 15.65 15.86
CA TRP A 588 22.87 15.07 15.77
C TRP A 588 23.91 15.93 16.49
N VAL A 589 24.86 15.28 17.17
CA VAL A 589 25.98 15.92 17.86
C VAL A 589 27.27 15.30 17.32
N ALA A 590 28.20 16.14 16.87
CA ALA A 590 29.49 15.66 16.35
C ALA A 590 30.29 14.96 17.46
N LEU A 591 30.98 13.88 17.10
CA LEU A 591 31.99 13.28 17.98
C LEU A 591 33.18 14.26 18.16
N PRO A 592 33.78 14.33 19.36
CA PRO A 592 34.96 15.13 19.62
C PRO A 592 36.16 14.80 18.73
#